data_AF-A0A972U0Y6-F1
#
_entry.id   AF-A0A972U0Y6-F1
#
_cell.length_a   1.000
_cell.length_b   1.000
_cell.length_c   1.000
_cell.angle_alpha   90.00
_cell.angle_beta   90.00
_cell.angle_gamma   90.00
#
_symmetry.space_group_name_H-M   'P 1'
#
loop_
_entity.id
_entity.type
_entity.pdbx_description
1 polymer ?
#
loop_
_entity_poly.entity_id
_entity_poly.type
_entity_poly.pdbx_seq_one_letter_code
_entity_poly.pdbx_strand_id
1 'polypeptide(L)' 'GELTPAELPGKHTTLEGQDITVTGSGESFTINGTSQVVCGNVKTANATVYVIDGVLLPPS' A
#
# COMPACT_ATOMS: atom_id res chain seq x y z
N GLY A 1 -3.73 5.78 -10.90
CA GLY A 1 -2.92 5.05 -9.92
C GLY A 1 -3.58 3.71 -9.75
N GLU A 2 -3.05 2.69 -10.39
CA GLU A 2 -3.56 1.34 -10.21
C GLU A 2 -2.34 0.46 -9.95
N LEU A 3 -2.35 -0.21 -8.81
CA LEU A 3 -1.45 -1.29 -8.52
C LEU A 3 -2.32 -2.52 -8.36
N THR A 4 -1.99 -3.58 -9.10
CA THR A 4 -2.53 -4.91 -8.82
C THR A 4 -1.78 -5.53 -7.65
N PRO A 5 -2.32 -6.58 -7.00
CA PRO A 5 -1.59 -7.29 -5.95
C PRO A 5 -0.21 -7.80 -6.36
N ALA A 6 -0.01 -8.12 -7.64
CA ALA A 6 1.28 -8.56 -8.18
C ALA A 6 2.32 -7.43 -8.28
N GLU A 7 1.85 -6.18 -8.44
CA GLU A 7 2.68 -4.98 -8.57
C GLU A 7 2.83 -4.21 -7.25
N LEU A 8 2.10 -4.64 -6.22
CA LEU A 8 2.07 -3.96 -4.93
C LEU A 8 3.40 -4.06 -4.15
N PRO A 9 4.11 -5.20 -4.10
CA PRO A 9 5.39 -5.27 -3.40
C PRO A 9 6.44 -4.34 -4.03
N GLY A 10 7.20 -3.65 -3.19
CA GLY A 10 8.27 -2.76 -3.62
C GLY A 10 8.19 -1.38 -3.00
N LYS A 11 9.00 -0.47 -3.54
CA LYS A 11 9.09 0.92 -3.11
C LYS A 11 8.19 1.79 -3.98
N HIS A 12 7.34 2.60 -3.36
CA HIS A 12 6.38 3.47 -4.05
C HIS A 12 6.47 4.89 -3.51
N THR A 13 6.52 5.87 -4.42
CA THR A 13 6.41 7.28 -4.06
C THR A 13 4.94 7.66 -3.91
N THR A 14 4.58 8.20 -2.75
CA THR A 14 3.23 8.67 -2.46
C THR A 14 2.94 10.00 -3.17
N LEU A 15 1.67 10.37 -3.25
CA LEU A 15 1.28 11.68 -3.80
C LEU A 15 1.81 12.86 -2.97
N GLU A 16 2.08 12.65 -1.67
CA GLU A 16 2.70 13.65 -0.80
C GLU A 16 4.21 13.77 -1.06
N GLY A 17 4.79 12.90 -1.89
CA GLY A 17 6.20 12.96 -2.32
C GLY A 17 7.13 12.07 -1.50
N GLN A 18 6.65 11.50 -0.39
CA GLN A 18 7.42 10.59 0.44
C GLN A 18 7.32 9.15 -0.05
N ASP A 19 8.37 8.36 0.18
CA ASP A 19 8.39 6.95 -0.21
C ASP A 19 7.85 6.04 0.89
N ILE A 20 7.09 5.02 0.47
CA ILE A 20 6.71 3.88 1.31
C ILE A 20 7.30 2.59 0.73
N THR A 21 7.54 1.62 1.59
CA THR A 21 7.95 0.27 1.19
C THR A 21 6.85 -0.71 1.54
N VAL A 22 6.38 -1.46 0.55
CA VAL A 22 5.42 -2.54 0.75
C VAL A 22 6.13 -3.88 0.58
N THR A 23 5.98 -4.76 1.55
CA THR A 23 6.53 -6.11 1.54
C THR A 23 5.40 -7.13 1.69
N GLY A 24 5.67 -8.38 1.34
CA GLY A 24 4.69 -9.46 1.40
C GLY A 24 4.26 -9.96 0.02
N SER A 25 3.28 -10.85 0.00
CA SER A 25 2.79 -11.52 -1.21
C SER A 25 1.39 -12.10 -1.01
N GLY A 26 0.71 -12.38 -2.13
CA GLY A 26 -0.65 -12.90 -2.12
C GLY A 26 -1.63 -11.87 -1.55
N GLU A 27 -2.16 -12.15 -0.36
CA GLU A 27 -3.08 -11.27 0.36
C GLU A 27 -2.45 -10.68 1.63
N SER A 28 -1.22 -11.08 1.97
CA SER A 28 -0.52 -10.67 3.17
C SER A 28 0.54 -9.63 2.84
N PHE A 29 0.23 -8.36 3.09
CA PHE A 29 1.14 -7.24 2.84
C PHE A 29 1.38 -6.40 4.08
N THR A 30 2.60 -5.87 4.20
CA THR A 30 3.00 -4.94 5.26
C THR A 30 3.60 -3.68 4.65
N ILE A 31 3.16 -2.52 5.10
CA ILE A 31 3.62 -1.20 4.69
C ILE A 31 4.56 -0.67 5.77
N ASN A 32 5.77 -0.25 5.36
CA ASN A 32 6.83 0.27 6.21
C ASN A 32 7.19 -0.62 7.41
N GLY A 33 6.88 -1.93 7.33
CA GLY A 33 7.11 -2.88 8.41
C GLY A 33 6.16 -2.74 9.61
N THR A 34 5.17 -1.85 9.58
CA THR A 34 4.32 -1.54 10.75
C THR A 34 2.82 -1.75 10.52
N SER A 35 2.30 -1.42 9.34
CA SER A 35 0.86 -1.50 9.05
C SER A 35 0.58 -2.65 8.09
N GLN A 36 -0.47 -3.43 8.33
CA GLN A 36 -0.85 -4.56 7.48
C GLN A 36 -2.05 -4.21 6.61
N VAL A 37 -2.09 -4.78 5.41
CA VAL A 37 -3.29 -4.72 4.56
C VAL A 37 -4.33 -5.69 5.11
N VAL A 38 -5.51 -5.17 5.44
CA VAL A 38 -6.67 -5.94 5.94
C VAL A 38 -7.61 -6.32 4.79
N CYS A 39 -7.78 -5.43 3.83
CA CYS A 39 -8.60 -5.66 2.64
C CYS A 39 -7.97 -4.94 1.45
N GLY A 40 -7.47 -5.70 0.48
CA GLY A 40 -6.79 -5.16 -0.69
C GLY A 40 -7.61 -5.25 -1.97
N ASN A 41 -7.07 -4.65 -3.03
CA ASN A 41 -7.57 -4.80 -4.40
C ASN A 41 -9.02 -4.35 -4.65
N VAL A 42 -9.50 -3.35 -3.89
CA VAL A 42 -10.85 -2.80 -4.09
C VAL A 42 -10.82 -1.85 -5.28
N LYS A 43 -11.46 -2.25 -6.38
CA LYS A 43 -11.47 -1.47 -7.62
C LYS A 43 -12.45 -0.29 -7.52
N THR A 44 -11.94 0.88 -7.86
CA THR A 44 -12.72 2.11 -8.05
C THR A 44 -12.61 2.57 -9.50
N ALA A 45 -13.32 3.63 -9.88
CA ALA A 45 -13.29 4.13 -11.26
C ALA A 45 -11.89 4.54 -11.76
N ASN A 46 -11.00 4.98 -10.86
CA ASN A 46 -9.70 5.57 -11.25
C ASN A 46 -8.50 5.00 -10.47
N ALA A 47 -8.76 4.12 -9.49
CA ALA A 47 -7.72 3.59 -8.62
C ALA A 47 -8.08 2.25 -7.98
N THR A 48 -7.05 1.58 -7.45
CA THR A 48 -7.22 0.45 -6.54
C THR A 48 -7.06 0.95 -5.09
N VAL A 49 -7.99 0.59 -4.21
CA VAL A 49 -7.93 0.89 -2.77
C VAL A 49 -7.44 -0.33 -2.00
N TYR A 50 -6.52 -0.07 -1.06
CA TYR A 50 -6.02 -1.02 -0.08
C TYR A 50 -6.28 -0.45 1.33
N VAL A 51 -7.01 -1.20 2.14
CA VAL A 51 -7.35 -0.87 3.53
C VAL A 51 -6.28 -1.45 4.45
N ILE A 52 -5.78 -0.62 5.36
CA ILE A 52 -4.73 -0.97 6.32
C ILE A 52 -5.22 -0.84 7.76
N ASP A 53 -4.59 -1.54 8.69
CA ASP A 53 -4.91 -1.53 10.13
C ASP A 53 -4.24 -0.39 10.92
N GLY A 54 -3.30 0.33 10.30
CA GLY A 54 -2.50 1.39 10.92
C GLY A 54 -2.61 2.73 10.20
N VAL A 55 -2.28 3.81 10.92
CA VAL A 55 -2.14 5.15 10.33
C VAL A 55 -0.69 5.35 9.92
N LEU A 56 -0.47 5.70 8.65
CA LEU A 56 0.85 6.11 8.17
C LEU A 56 1.08 7.58 8.54
N LEU A 57 2.19 7.85 9.21
CA LEU A 57 2.64 9.21 9.49
C LEU A 57 3.73 9.59 8.49
N PRO A 58 3.75 10.83 7.99
CA PRO A 58 4.85 11.32 7.18
C PRO A 58 6.18 11.24 7.94
N PRO A 59 7.30 10.91 7.29
CA PRO A 59 8.62 11.12 7.88
C PRO A 59 8.85 12.62 8.14
N SER A 60 9.52 12.92 9.26
CA SER A 60 9.89 14.29 9.68
C SER A 60 10.98 14.90 8.83
#